data_AF-B4NHQ7-F1
#
_entry.id   AF-B4NHQ7-F1
#
_cell.length_a   1.000
_cell.length_b   1.000
_cell.length_c   1.000
_cell.angle_alpha   90.00
_cell.angle_beta   90.00
_cell.angle_gamma   90.00
#
_symmetry.space_group_name_H-M   'P 1'
#
loop_
_entity.id
_entity.type
_entity.pdbx_description
1 polymer ?
#
loop_
_entity_poly.entity_id
_entity_poly.type
_entity_poly.pdbx_seq_one_letter_code
_entity_poly.pdbx_strand_id
1 'polypeptide(L)'
;MMASKMLTTGLKLADFVRPDCCKIRDPLPKDAECFAKDISKELEKLYQRHERMFVKRKRLMEMALPVRRRCRFVPKCACQFSKTIEIIPAYQASYTRTEQLALPTVRRLLSRREYAMAQGDGIGESILNRLLRSSYLSMYSRLANMQPLKMPIKKKKKTKKQKARQMKYLEKMAQPKVIPKPPKRERKVGQMSERRLKKLSRPKKYVEEVQPKWELTETMRDYKPTKRITELAKHVIRENVHINEEPQKIAPNALHYKPSARIKEMAQPASVHEANMVPADIKEEPFAISPNALKYKATARIKELAEPKEFENAHIRENPFAISPAALKATASPRLIELAKPKGG
;
A
#
# COMPACT_ATOMS: atom_id res chain seq x y z
N MET A 1 -17.70 9.85 60.29
CA MET A 1 -18.74 10.26 59.33
C MET A 1 -18.05 10.82 58.09
N MET A 2 -17.90 9.99 57.05
CA MET A 2 -17.29 10.39 55.78
C MET A 2 -18.36 10.49 54.70
N ALA A 3 -18.41 11.65 54.04
CA ALA A 3 -19.29 11.93 52.92
C ALA A 3 -18.88 11.10 51.70
N SER A 4 -19.72 10.14 51.31
CA SER A 4 -19.59 9.41 50.05
C SER A 4 -20.18 10.24 48.90
N LYS A 5 -19.34 10.58 47.93
CA LYS A 5 -19.71 11.22 46.66
C LYS A 5 -20.73 10.34 45.92
N MET A 6 -21.93 10.88 45.72
CA MET A 6 -22.96 10.32 44.84
C MET A 6 -22.45 10.35 43.39
N LEU A 7 -22.19 9.18 42.82
CA LEU A 7 -22.02 9.01 41.38
C LEU A 7 -23.39 9.16 40.73
N THR A 8 -23.65 10.31 40.10
CA THR A 8 -24.80 10.55 39.24
C THR A 8 -24.63 9.78 37.93
N THR A 9 -24.89 8.47 37.95
CA THR A 9 -25.16 7.68 36.76
C THR A 9 -26.60 7.98 36.33
N GLY A 10 -26.75 9.07 35.57
CA GLY A 10 -28.02 9.43 34.97
C GLY A 10 -28.36 8.47 33.84
N LEU A 11 -29.28 7.54 34.12
CA LEU A 11 -30.49 7.22 33.34
C LEU A 11 -31.25 6.15 34.13
N LYS A 12 -32.39 6.52 34.71
CA LYS A 12 -33.31 5.57 35.35
C LYS A 12 -34.02 4.79 34.23
N LEU A 13 -34.29 3.51 34.45
CA LEU A 13 -35.03 2.60 33.55
C LEU A 13 -36.46 3.06 33.16
N ALA A 14 -36.92 4.22 33.62
CA ALA A 14 -38.23 4.78 33.32
C ALA A 14 -38.28 5.66 32.05
N ASP A 15 -37.15 5.93 31.40
CA ASP A 15 -37.06 6.88 30.27
C ASP A 15 -37.27 6.25 28.89
N PHE A 16 -38.05 5.16 28.78
CA PHE A 16 -38.41 4.56 27.48
C PHE A 16 -39.44 5.38 26.69
N VAL A 17 -40.05 6.40 27.30
CA VAL A 17 -40.99 7.28 26.61
C VAL A 17 -40.41 8.69 26.59
N ARG A 18 -39.74 9.03 25.49
CA ARG A 18 -39.53 10.44 25.15
C ARG A 18 -40.89 11.03 24.75
N PRO A 19 -41.42 12.06 25.43
CA PRO A 19 -42.73 12.63 25.13
C PRO A 19 -42.82 13.24 23.71
N ASP A 20 -41.67 13.49 23.06
CA ASP A 20 -41.58 14.06 21.72
C ASP A 20 -41.58 13.00 20.59
N CYS A 21 -41.81 11.73 20.93
CA CYS A 21 -41.89 10.60 19.99
C CYS A 21 -43.35 10.17 19.81
N CYS A 22 -43.78 9.98 18.57
CA CYS A 22 -45.18 9.73 18.19
C CYS A 22 -45.81 8.56 18.97
N LYS A 23 -47.10 8.69 19.35
CA LYS A 23 -47.93 7.54 19.75
C LYS A 23 -47.84 6.48 18.64
N ILE A 24 -47.36 5.29 19.00
CA ILE A 24 -47.29 4.10 18.13
C ILE A 24 -48.67 3.95 17.47
N ARG A 25 -48.73 4.14 16.14
CA ARG A 25 -50.02 4.26 15.44
C ARG A 25 -50.67 2.95 15.03
N ASP A 26 -49.95 1.83 15.03
CA ASP A 26 -50.56 0.53 14.76
C ASP A 26 -49.96 -0.55 15.69
N PRO A 27 -50.79 -1.31 16.44
CA PRO A 27 -50.31 -2.50 17.12
C PRO A 27 -49.84 -3.53 16.08
N LEU A 28 -48.78 -4.27 16.42
CA LEU A 28 -48.30 -5.37 15.60
C LEU A 28 -49.45 -6.37 15.33
N PRO A 29 -49.55 -6.95 14.12
CA PRO A 29 -50.54 -7.98 13.83
C PRO A 29 -50.43 -9.11 14.87
N LYS A 30 -51.57 -9.64 15.34
CA LYS A 30 -51.61 -10.67 16.42
C LYS A 30 -50.72 -11.89 16.12
N ASP A 31 -50.53 -12.22 14.85
CA ASP A 31 -49.70 -13.34 14.39
C ASP A 31 -48.19 -13.07 14.56
N ALA A 32 -47.79 -11.81 14.69
CA ALA A 32 -46.40 -11.40 14.91
C ALA A 32 -45.96 -11.53 16.38
N GLU A 33 -46.91 -11.67 17.33
CA GLU A 33 -46.60 -11.85 18.76
C GLU A 33 -45.87 -13.17 19.02
N CYS A 34 -46.16 -14.20 18.22
CA CYS A 34 -45.47 -15.49 18.27
C CYS A 34 -43.97 -15.36 17.97
N PHE A 35 -43.62 -14.54 16.97
CA PHE A 35 -42.23 -14.27 16.60
C PHE A 35 -41.56 -13.27 17.55
N ALA A 36 -42.33 -12.39 18.19
CA ALA A 36 -41.79 -11.38 19.08
C ALA A 36 -41.02 -11.98 20.27
N LYS A 37 -41.41 -13.17 20.76
CA LYS A 37 -40.69 -13.89 21.83
C LYS A 37 -39.33 -14.44 21.38
N ASP A 38 -39.24 -14.91 20.15
CA ASP A 38 -37.98 -15.45 19.61
C ASP A 38 -37.06 -14.32 19.17
N ILE A 39 -37.62 -13.28 18.54
CA ILE A 39 -36.91 -12.04 18.21
C ILE A 39 -36.39 -11.38 19.49
N SER A 40 -37.19 -11.31 20.56
CA SER A 40 -36.74 -10.70 21.82
C SER A 40 -35.60 -11.50 22.46
N LYS A 41 -35.68 -12.85 22.46
CA LYS A 41 -34.58 -13.71 22.93
C LYS A 41 -33.31 -13.56 22.09
N GLU A 42 -33.43 -13.46 20.77
CA GLU A 42 -32.27 -13.24 19.89
C GLU A 42 -31.66 -11.86 20.07
N LEU A 43 -32.51 -10.84 20.23
CA LEU A 43 -32.10 -9.47 20.55
C LEU A 43 -31.39 -9.41 21.90
N GLU A 44 -31.91 -10.11 22.92
CA GLU A 44 -31.27 -10.22 24.24
C GLU A 44 -29.91 -10.90 24.15
N LYS A 45 -29.80 -12.00 23.38
CA LYS A 45 -28.52 -12.67 23.13
C LYS A 45 -27.53 -11.75 22.39
N LEU A 46 -28.00 -10.95 21.46
CA LEU A 46 -27.19 -9.96 20.75
C LEU A 46 -26.72 -8.85 21.69
N TYR A 47 -27.60 -8.31 22.55
CA TYR A 47 -27.21 -7.33 23.56
C TYR A 47 -26.21 -7.91 24.56
N GLN A 48 -26.41 -9.14 25.04
CA GLN A 48 -25.45 -9.81 25.91
C GLN A 48 -24.10 -10.04 25.22
N ARG A 49 -24.06 -10.39 23.93
CA ARG A 49 -22.80 -10.49 23.17
C ARG A 49 -22.14 -9.13 22.98
N HIS A 50 -22.93 -8.11 22.66
CA HIS A 50 -22.50 -6.73 22.51
C HIS A 50 -21.85 -6.25 23.82
N GLU A 51 -22.55 -6.33 24.94
CA GLU A 51 -22.04 -6.00 26.28
C GLU A 51 -20.77 -6.78 26.64
N ARG A 52 -20.73 -8.09 26.38
CA ARG A 52 -19.52 -8.92 26.61
C ARG A 52 -18.33 -8.48 25.74
N MET A 53 -18.55 -8.00 24.52
CA MET A 53 -17.49 -7.43 23.67
C MET A 53 -16.91 -6.14 24.27
N PHE A 54 -17.75 -5.28 24.87
CA PHE A 54 -17.28 -4.08 25.56
C PHE A 54 -16.61 -4.38 26.91
N VAL A 55 -17.08 -5.39 27.63
CA VAL A 55 -16.45 -5.83 28.90
C VAL A 55 -15.04 -6.36 28.68
N LYS A 56 -14.76 -7.08 27.56
CA LYS A 56 -13.40 -7.53 27.21
C LYS A 56 -12.46 -6.39 26.79
N ARG A 57 -12.98 -5.21 26.48
CA ARG A 57 -12.21 -4.05 25.95
C ARG A 57 -12.54 -2.75 26.69
N LYS A 58 -12.81 -2.81 28.00
CA LYS A 58 -13.21 -1.66 28.85
C LYS A 58 -12.31 -0.44 28.68
N ARG A 59 -10.99 -0.65 28.67
CA ARG A 59 -10.00 0.43 28.50
C ARG A 59 -10.13 1.17 27.17
N LEU A 60 -10.43 0.46 26.07
CA LEU A 60 -10.62 1.09 24.75
C LEU A 60 -11.90 1.94 24.72
N MET A 61 -12.93 1.53 25.46
CA MET A 61 -14.17 2.30 25.60
C MET A 61 -14.00 3.56 26.45
N GLU A 62 -13.25 3.47 27.56
CA GLU A 62 -12.90 4.65 28.36
C GLU A 62 -12.14 5.69 27.55
N MET A 63 -11.25 5.26 26.65
CA MET A 63 -10.55 6.17 25.73
C MET A 63 -11.44 6.71 24.59
N ALA A 64 -12.49 5.96 24.21
CA ALA A 64 -13.43 6.38 23.17
C ALA A 64 -14.48 7.39 23.67
N LEU A 65 -14.66 7.51 24.99
CA LEU A 65 -15.52 8.52 25.58
C LEU A 65 -14.81 9.89 25.50
N PRO A 66 -15.38 10.86 24.74
CA PRO A 66 -14.75 12.17 24.61
C PRO A 66 -14.77 12.89 25.97
N VAL A 67 -13.61 13.35 26.43
CA VAL A 67 -13.41 14.07 27.71
C VAL A 67 -14.28 15.33 27.81
N ARG A 68 -14.72 15.90 26.68
CA ARG A 68 -15.72 16.97 26.61
C ARG A 68 -16.76 16.66 25.53
N ARG A 69 -18.03 16.56 25.92
CA ARG A 69 -19.14 16.38 24.98
C ARG A 69 -19.38 17.68 24.21
N ARG A 70 -19.10 17.69 22.90
CA ARG A 70 -19.65 18.71 21.99
C ARG A 70 -20.78 18.06 21.21
N CYS A 71 -22.03 18.28 21.64
CA CYS A 71 -23.21 17.81 20.93
C CYS A 71 -23.42 18.69 19.69
N ARG A 72 -22.83 18.33 18.54
CA ARG A 72 -23.15 19.00 17.26
C ARG A 72 -24.26 18.29 16.49
N PHE A 73 -24.53 17.03 16.83
CA PHE A 73 -25.49 16.19 16.12
C PHE A 73 -26.56 15.65 17.07
N VAL A 74 -27.78 16.15 16.92
CA VAL A 74 -28.98 15.55 17.51
C VAL A 74 -29.52 14.57 16.47
N PRO A 75 -29.61 13.26 16.75
CA PRO A 75 -30.17 12.31 15.80
C PRO A 75 -31.66 12.66 15.57
N LYS A 76 -32.02 12.97 14.33
CA LYS A 76 -33.43 13.13 13.92
C LYS A 76 -34.10 11.75 13.94
N CYS A 77 -35.35 11.66 14.39
CA CYS A 77 -36.08 10.39 14.41
C CYS A 77 -36.26 9.85 12.97
N ALA A 78 -36.14 8.53 12.80
CA ALA A 78 -36.31 7.87 11.49
C ALA A 78 -37.75 7.96 10.95
N CYS A 79 -38.71 8.33 11.80
CA CYS A 79 -40.14 8.44 11.47
C CYS A 79 -40.49 9.48 10.40
N GLN A 80 -39.61 10.42 10.07
CA GLN A 80 -39.87 11.48 9.10
C GLN A 80 -39.33 11.21 7.68
N PHE A 81 -38.78 10.02 7.40
CA PHE A 81 -38.44 9.67 6.03
C PHE A 81 -39.71 9.34 5.25
N SER A 82 -40.18 10.29 4.44
CA SER A 82 -41.36 10.13 3.56
C SER A 82 -41.17 9.13 2.41
N LYS A 83 -40.00 8.48 2.31
CA LYS A 83 -39.68 7.53 1.26
C LYS A 83 -39.28 6.19 1.87
N THR A 84 -39.87 5.12 1.35
CA THR A 84 -39.50 3.74 1.63
C THR A 84 -38.02 3.54 1.30
N ILE A 85 -37.22 3.08 2.26
CA ILE A 85 -35.81 2.78 2.04
C ILE A 85 -35.74 1.43 1.32
N GLU A 86 -35.54 1.47 0.00
CA GLU A 86 -35.28 0.26 -0.79
C GLU A 86 -33.84 -0.20 -0.59
N ILE A 87 -33.66 -1.37 0.02
CA ILE A 87 -32.35 -1.99 0.17
C ILE A 87 -32.04 -2.76 -1.11
N ILE A 88 -31.30 -2.14 -2.03
CA ILE A 88 -30.88 -2.77 -3.30
C ILE A 88 -29.60 -3.58 -3.06
N PRO A 89 -29.58 -4.91 -3.27
CA PRO A 89 -28.38 -5.72 -3.11
C PRO A 89 -27.38 -5.48 -4.27
N ALA A 90 -26.11 -5.26 -3.93
CA ALA A 90 -25.03 -4.79 -4.80
C ALA A 90 -24.46 -5.83 -5.80
N TYR A 91 -25.31 -6.70 -6.39
CA TYR A 91 -24.85 -7.75 -7.31
C TYR A 91 -24.74 -7.31 -8.77
N GLN A 92 -25.15 -6.08 -9.11
CA GLN A 92 -24.84 -5.46 -10.40
C GLN A 92 -23.86 -4.33 -10.17
N ALA A 93 -22.72 -4.36 -10.86
CA ALA A 93 -21.83 -3.21 -10.99
C ALA A 93 -22.56 -2.13 -11.81
N SER A 94 -23.47 -1.42 -11.18
CA SER A 94 -23.97 -0.16 -11.69
C SER A 94 -22.85 0.85 -11.42
N TYR A 95 -22.18 1.30 -12.49
CA TYR A 95 -21.24 2.41 -12.37
C TYR A 95 -22.03 3.60 -11.85
N THR A 96 -21.87 3.89 -10.57
CA THR A 96 -22.60 4.97 -9.91
C THR A 96 -22.28 6.29 -10.61
N ARG A 97 -23.19 7.27 -10.57
CA ARG A 97 -22.95 8.60 -11.15
C ARG A 97 -21.64 9.21 -10.63
N THR A 98 -21.30 8.93 -9.38
CA THR A 98 -20.03 9.30 -8.73
C THR A 98 -18.81 8.64 -9.36
N GLU A 99 -18.89 7.36 -9.74
CA GLU A 99 -17.80 6.67 -10.46
C GLU A 99 -17.64 7.21 -11.90
N GLN A 100 -18.73 7.54 -12.57
CA GLN A 100 -18.68 8.16 -13.91
C GLN A 100 -18.08 9.58 -13.87
N LEU A 101 -18.29 10.31 -12.77
CA LEU A 101 -17.70 11.62 -12.48
C LEU A 101 -16.22 11.51 -12.06
N ALA A 102 -15.80 10.38 -11.50
CA ALA A 102 -14.41 10.14 -11.10
C ALA A 102 -13.48 9.84 -12.28
N LEU A 103 -14.02 9.51 -13.47
CA LEU A 103 -13.21 9.30 -14.66
C LEU A 103 -12.63 10.63 -15.19
N PRO A 104 -11.35 10.68 -15.57
CA PRO A 104 -10.77 11.87 -16.20
C PRO A 104 -11.50 12.23 -17.51
N THR A 105 -11.60 13.52 -17.79
CA THR A 105 -12.23 14.01 -19.02
C THR A 105 -11.51 13.52 -20.27
N VAL A 106 -12.28 13.19 -21.32
CA VAL A 106 -11.75 12.69 -22.59
C VAL A 106 -10.71 13.64 -23.19
N ARG A 107 -10.95 14.95 -23.14
CA ARG A 107 -10.01 15.98 -23.63
C ARG A 107 -8.65 15.88 -22.95
N ARG A 108 -8.62 15.75 -21.62
CA ARG A 108 -7.38 15.63 -20.84
C ARG A 108 -6.63 14.34 -21.17
N LEU A 109 -7.35 13.24 -21.39
CA LEU A 109 -6.76 11.96 -21.78
C LEU A 109 -6.20 11.98 -23.20
N LEU A 110 -6.85 12.68 -24.15
CA LEU A 110 -6.36 12.85 -25.52
C LEU A 110 -5.06 13.66 -25.56
N SER A 111 -5.02 14.82 -24.90
CA SER A 111 -3.79 15.64 -24.84
C SER A 111 -2.62 14.88 -24.20
N ARG A 112 -2.89 14.10 -23.14
CA ARG A 112 -1.85 13.26 -22.51
C ARG A 112 -1.40 12.11 -23.40
N ARG A 113 -2.29 11.60 -24.25
CA ARG A 113 -1.97 10.54 -25.22
C ARG A 113 -1.09 11.09 -26.36
N GLU A 114 -1.38 12.27 -26.87
CA GLU A 114 -0.53 12.94 -27.88
C GLU A 114 0.89 13.16 -27.35
N TYR A 115 1.01 13.62 -26.11
CA TYR A 115 2.31 13.75 -25.44
C TYR A 115 3.02 12.38 -25.31
N ALA A 116 2.33 11.33 -24.85
CA ALA A 116 2.92 10.00 -24.75
C ALA A 116 3.36 9.43 -26.11
N MET A 117 2.63 9.73 -27.19
CA MET A 117 3.03 9.36 -28.56
C MET A 117 4.28 10.13 -29.00
N ALA A 118 4.36 11.43 -28.71
CA ALA A 118 5.52 12.25 -29.03
C ALA A 118 6.79 11.78 -28.29
N GLN A 119 6.65 11.30 -27.06
CA GLN A 119 7.74 10.74 -26.26
C GLN A 119 8.08 9.28 -26.60
N GLY A 120 7.26 8.59 -27.40
CA GLY A 120 7.45 7.17 -27.73
C GLY A 120 7.08 6.20 -26.60
N ASP A 121 6.30 6.64 -25.62
CA ASP A 121 5.92 5.86 -24.44
C ASP A 121 4.80 4.85 -24.73
N GLY A 122 5.13 3.71 -25.34
CA GLY A 122 4.14 2.68 -25.72
C GLY A 122 3.36 2.09 -24.53
N ILE A 123 3.96 2.03 -23.33
CA ILE A 123 3.26 1.57 -22.12
C ILE A 123 2.22 2.62 -21.68
N GLY A 124 2.62 3.89 -21.66
CA GLY A 124 1.74 5.02 -21.33
C GLY A 124 0.58 5.13 -22.31
N GLU A 125 0.87 5.00 -23.60
CA GLU A 125 -0.15 5.01 -24.65
C GLU A 125 -1.19 3.89 -24.44
N SER A 126 -0.75 2.68 -24.08
CA SER A 126 -1.65 1.54 -23.84
C SER A 126 -2.59 1.74 -22.66
N ILE A 127 -2.11 2.39 -21.59
CA ILE A 127 -2.89 2.73 -20.39
C ILE A 127 -3.89 3.84 -20.71
N LEU A 128 -3.45 4.90 -21.40
CA LEU A 128 -4.32 6.01 -21.82
C LEU A 128 -5.40 5.54 -22.79
N ASN A 129 -5.08 4.65 -23.72
CA ASN A 129 -6.05 4.02 -24.61
C ASN A 129 -7.12 3.20 -23.84
N ARG A 130 -6.75 2.58 -22.70
CA ARG A 130 -7.70 1.87 -21.84
C ARG A 130 -8.65 2.85 -21.13
N LEU A 131 -8.09 3.91 -20.54
CA LEU A 131 -8.84 4.95 -19.83
C LEU A 131 -9.76 5.75 -20.78
N LEU A 132 -9.30 6.01 -22.00
CA LEU A 132 -10.11 6.64 -23.05
C LEU A 132 -11.33 5.77 -23.35
N ARG A 133 -11.20 4.45 -23.52
CA ARG A 133 -12.36 3.56 -23.77
C ARG A 133 -13.39 3.61 -22.64
N SER A 134 -12.96 3.63 -21.37
CA SER A 134 -13.89 3.79 -20.24
C SER A 134 -14.52 5.18 -20.19
N SER A 135 -13.73 6.24 -20.47
CA SER A 135 -14.20 7.62 -20.41
C SER A 135 -15.15 7.98 -21.56
N TYR A 136 -14.93 7.46 -22.78
CA TYR A 136 -15.83 7.61 -23.93
C TYR A 136 -17.22 7.01 -23.69
N LEU A 137 -17.31 6.00 -22.83
CA LEU A 137 -18.58 5.36 -22.48
C LEU A 137 -19.30 6.08 -21.32
N SER A 138 -18.68 7.09 -20.72
CA SER A 138 -19.29 7.93 -19.67
C SER A 138 -20.39 8.83 -20.24
N MET A 139 -21.39 9.14 -19.42
CA MET A 139 -22.53 10.02 -19.74
C MET A 139 -22.08 11.36 -20.36
N TYR A 140 -21.04 11.98 -19.80
CA TYR A 140 -20.54 13.28 -20.26
C TYR A 140 -19.88 13.24 -21.64
N SER A 141 -19.27 12.11 -22.03
CA SER A 141 -18.72 11.96 -23.38
C SER A 141 -19.80 11.78 -24.44
N ARG A 142 -20.94 11.16 -24.07
CA ARG A 142 -22.10 11.04 -24.96
C ARG A 142 -22.76 12.38 -25.20
N LEU A 143 -22.87 13.22 -24.16
CA LEU A 143 -23.35 14.60 -24.29
C LEU A 143 -22.45 15.48 -25.17
N ALA A 144 -21.16 15.15 -25.26
CA ALA A 144 -20.19 15.87 -26.09
C ALA A 144 -20.09 15.35 -27.55
N ASN A 145 -20.93 14.39 -27.97
CA ASN A 145 -20.92 13.80 -29.32
C ASN A 145 -19.55 13.26 -29.80
N MET A 146 -18.67 12.87 -28.88
CA MET A 146 -17.35 12.35 -29.23
C MET A 146 -17.42 10.83 -29.50
N GLN A 147 -17.01 10.39 -30.68
CA GLN A 147 -17.06 8.96 -31.05
C GLN A 147 -16.01 8.13 -30.32
N PRO A 148 -16.35 6.90 -29.86
CA PRO A 148 -15.41 6.01 -29.20
C PRO A 148 -14.33 5.50 -30.16
N LEU A 149 -13.11 5.28 -29.64
CA LEU A 149 -12.01 4.71 -30.41
C LEU A 149 -12.33 3.28 -30.88
N LYS A 150 -12.01 2.97 -32.14
CA LYS A 150 -12.11 1.61 -32.68
C LYS A 150 -11.24 0.65 -31.86
N MET A 151 -11.76 -0.54 -31.57
CA MET A 151 -10.96 -1.57 -30.88
C MET A 151 -9.72 -1.92 -31.71
N PRO A 152 -8.55 -2.10 -31.07
CA PRO A 152 -7.35 -2.52 -31.79
C PRO A 152 -7.60 -3.87 -32.45
N ILE A 153 -7.18 -4.00 -33.71
CA ILE A 153 -7.32 -5.25 -34.47
C ILE A 153 -6.57 -6.35 -33.70
N LYS A 154 -7.27 -7.42 -33.32
CA LYS A 154 -6.67 -8.55 -32.61
C LYS A 154 -5.57 -9.15 -33.49
N LYS A 155 -4.34 -9.21 -32.97
CA LYS A 155 -3.21 -9.83 -33.68
C LYS A 155 -3.55 -11.30 -33.97
N LYS A 156 -3.45 -11.71 -35.25
CA LYS A 156 -3.69 -13.10 -35.66
C LYS A 156 -2.67 -14.02 -34.99
N LYS A 157 -3.11 -15.20 -34.55
CA LYS A 157 -2.20 -16.23 -34.00
C LYS A 157 -1.19 -16.63 -35.08
N LYS A 158 0.08 -16.81 -34.69
CA LYS A 158 1.14 -17.24 -35.62
C LYS A 158 0.81 -18.61 -36.20
N THR A 159 0.99 -18.78 -37.51
CA THR A 159 0.81 -20.07 -38.20
C THR A 159 1.90 -21.07 -37.76
N LYS A 160 1.66 -22.37 -37.95
CA LYS A 160 2.65 -23.43 -37.62
C LYS A 160 4.02 -23.16 -38.30
N LYS A 161 4.01 -22.74 -39.56
CA LYS A 161 5.23 -22.36 -40.34
C LYS A 161 5.97 -21.17 -39.72
N GLN A 162 5.25 -20.16 -39.25
CA GLN A 162 5.86 -19.00 -38.57
C GLN A 162 6.47 -19.38 -37.22
N LYS A 163 5.82 -20.26 -36.45
CA LYS A 163 6.37 -20.78 -35.20
C LYS A 163 7.65 -21.58 -35.44
N ALA A 164 7.69 -22.44 -36.46
CA ALA A 164 8.89 -23.20 -36.82
C ALA A 164 10.08 -22.29 -37.19
N ARG A 165 9.85 -21.21 -37.97
CA ARG A 165 10.89 -20.22 -38.27
C ARG A 165 11.40 -19.51 -37.02
N GLN A 166 10.49 -19.18 -36.09
CA GLN A 166 10.86 -18.54 -34.82
C GLN A 166 11.71 -19.46 -33.94
N MET A 167 11.40 -20.75 -33.88
CA MET A 167 12.20 -21.73 -33.12
C MET A 167 13.62 -21.83 -33.66
N LYS A 168 13.80 -21.93 -34.99
CA LYS A 168 15.14 -21.93 -35.61
C LYS A 168 15.95 -20.67 -35.30
N TYR A 169 15.30 -19.51 -35.26
CA TYR A 169 15.96 -18.25 -34.91
C TYR A 169 16.40 -18.25 -33.44
N LEU A 170 15.54 -18.73 -32.54
CA LEU A 170 15.87 -18.85 -31.11
C LEU A 170 17.03 -19.82 -30.88
N GLU A 171 17.06 -20.96 -31.57
CA GLU A 171 18.17 -21.94 -31.53
C GLU A 171 19.49 -21.29 -31.94
N LYS A 172 19.50 -20.46 -33.00
CA LYS A 172 20.68 -19.72 -33.44
C LYS A 172 21.16 -18.71 -32.39
N MET A 173 20.23 -18.00 -31.74
CA MET A 173 20.57 -17.01 -30.72
C MET A 173 20.96 -17.63 -29.38
N ALA A 174 20.50 -18.85 -29.10
CA ALA A 174 20.80 -19.59 -27.88
C ALA A 174 22.24 -20.14 -27.84
N GLN A 175 22.93 -20.19 -28.99
CA GLN A 175 24.34 -20.59 -29.03
C GLN A 175 25.22 -19.51 -28.37
N PRO A 176 26.03 -19.87 -27.35
CA PRO A 176 26.90 -18.91 -26.67
C PRO A 176 27.96 -18.38 -27.65
N LYS A 177 28.22 -17.07 -27.58
CA LYS A 177 29.29 -16.44 -28.38
C LYS A 177 30.63 -16.97 -27.88
N VAL A 178 31.33 -17.74 -28.72
CA VAL A 178 32.69 -18.19 -28.42
C VAL A 178 33.62 -16.98 -28.49
N ILE A 179 34.15 -16.57 -27.34
CA ILE A 179 35.17 -15.51 -27.29
C ILE A 179 36.45 -16.10 -27.89
N PRO A 180 37.04 -15.47 -28.93
CA PRO A 180 38.30 -15.94 -29.49
C PRO A 180 39.36 -15.90 -28.38
N LYS A 181 39.93 -17.07 -28.05
CA LYS A 181 41.02 -17.15 -27.07
C LYS A 181 42.23 -16.43 -27.68
N PRO A 182 42.85 -15.46 -26.97
CA PRO A 182 44.08 -14.85 -27.46
C PRO A 182 45.16 -15.93 -27.64
N PRO A 183 46.08 -15.77 -28.60
CA PRO A 183 47.16 -16.71 -28.80
C PRO A 183 47.96 -16.85 -27.50
N LYS A 184 48.25 -18.10 -27.09
CA LYS A 184 49.10 -18.35 -25.93
C LYS A 184 50.46 -17.72 -26.21
N ARG A 185 50.86 -16.75 -25.38
CA ARG A 185 52.19 -16.15 -25.48
C ARG A 185 53.23 -17.23 -25.22
N GLU A 186 54.12 -17.46 -26.17
CA GLU A 186 55.29 -18.33 -25.99
C GLU A 186 56.20 -17.72 -24.93
N ARG A 187 56.16 -18.25 -23.70
CA ARG A 187 57.11 -17.91 -22.65
C ARG A 187 58.26 -18.91 -22.74
N LYS A 188 59.49 -18.43 -22.97
CA LYS A 188 60.69 -19.26 -22.82
C LYS A 188 60.75 -19.73 -21.37
N VAL A 189 60.68 -21.05 -21.16
CA VAL A 189 60.77 -21.66 -19.83
C VAL A 189 62.18 -21.41 -19.28
N GLY A 190 62.29 -20.83 -18.08
CA GLY A 190 63.50 -20.91 -17.27
C GLY A 190 64.40 -19.68 -17.12
N GLN A 191 64.22 -18.58 -17.87
CA GLN A 191 65.03 -17.37 -17.66
C GLN A 191 64.27 -16.31 -16.86
N MET A 192 64.31 -16.44 -15.53
CA MET A 192 63.95 -15.34 -14.64
C MET A 192 65.10 -14.35 -14.59
N SER A 193 64.89 -13.11 -15.03
CA SER A 193 65.97 -12.12 -15.04
C SER A 193 66.44 -11.82 -13.61
N GLU A 194 67.75 -11.91 -13.36
CA GLU A 194 68.36 -11.62 -12.06
C GLU A 194 67.97 -10.23 -11.53
N ARG A 195 67.84 -9.25 -12.45
CA ARG A 195 67.35 -7.90 -12.13
C ARG A 195 65.95 -7.91 -11.53
N ARG A 196 65.05 -8.76 -12.03
CA ARG A 196 63.69 -8.91 -11.51
C ARG A 196 63.68 -9.63 -10.17
N LEU A 197 64.50 -10.67 -10.00
CA LEU A 197 64.69 -11.36 -8.71
C LEU A 197 65.23 -10.40 -7.65
N LYS A 198 66.25 -9.59 -7.95
CA LYS A 198 66.76 -8.53 -7.06
C LYS A 198 65.71 -7.45 -6.75
N LYS A 199 64.80 -7.15 -7.68
CA LYS A 199 63.71 -6.18 -7.45
C LYS A 199 62.62 -6.75 -6.53
N LEU A 200 62.26 -8.02 -6.71
CA LEU A 200 61.22 -8.71 -5.93
C LEU A 200 61.70 -9.11 -4.53
N SER A 201 63.01 -9.35 -4.35
CA SER A 201 63.62 -9.65 -3.05
C SER A 201 63.82 -8.42 -2.16
N ARG A 202 63.67 -7.20 -2.70
CA ARG A 202 63.68 -5.99 -1.87
C ARG A 202 62.39 -5.94 -1.05
N PRO A 203 62.46 -5.72 0.28
CA PRO A 203 61.27 -5.55 1.10
C PRO A 203 60.45 -4.38 0.56
N LYS A 204 59.15 -4.61 0.38
CA LYS A 204 58.24 -3.58 -0.10
C LYS A 204 58.12 -2.51 0.98
N LYS A 205 58.73 -1.34 0.75
CA LYS A 205 58.59 -0.21 1.66
C LYS A 205 57.17 0.34 1.51
N TYR A 206 56.32 0.05 2.49
CA TYR A 206 55.01 0.69 2.62
C TYR A 206 55.28 2.12 3.06
N VAL A 207 55.41 3.03 2.10
CA VAL A 207 55.34 4.46 2.38
C VAL A 207 53.86 4.75 2.53
N GLU A 208 53.45 5.22 3.70
CA GLU A 208 52.11 5.78 3.87
C GLU A 208 51.97 6.89 2.82
N GLU A 209 51.12 6.66 1.82
CA GLU A 209 50.78 7.67 0.84
C GLU A 209 49.98 8.74 1.59
N VAL A 210 50.69 9.70 2.21
CA VAL A 210 50.09 10.93 2.67
C VAL A 210 49.49 11.55 1.42
N GLN A 211 48.17 11.42 1.28
CA GLN A 211 47.50 11.98 0.13
C GLN A 211 47.86 13.46 0.09
N PRO A 212 48.46 13.95 -1.01
CA PRO A 212 48.80 15.34 -1.10
C PRO A 212 47.53 16.14 -0.88
N LYS A 213 47.65 17.23 -0.12
CA LYS A 213 46.55 18.16 0.07
C LYS A 213 46.03 18.53 -1.32
N TRP A 214 44.73 18.38 -1.54
CA TRP A 214 44.15 18.60 -2.86
C TRP A 214 44.31 20.07 -3.24
N GLU A 215 45.22 20.32 -4.18
CA GLU A 215 45.51 21.65 -4.73
C GLU A 215 45.21 21.64 -6.23
N LEU A 216 44.64 22.72 -6.72
CA LEU A 216 44.42 22.92 -8.16
C LEU A 216 45.78 23.02 -8.85
N THR A 217 46.03 22.13 -9.83
CA THR A 217 47.22 22.22 -10.68
C THR A 217 47.24 23.56 -11.40
N GLU A 218 48.43 24.06 -11.76
CA GLU A 218 48.57 25.32 -12.51
C GLU A 218 47.70 25.33 -13.77
N THR A 219 47.66 24.20 -14.49
CA THR A 219 46.81 23.99 -15.67
C THR A 219 45.30 24.04 -15.40
N MET A 220 44.85 23.72 -14.18
CA MET A 220 43.44 23.80 -13.79
C MET A 220 43.02 25.24 -13.47
N ARG A 221 43.94 26.11 -13.05
CA ARG A 221 43.65 27.51 -12.73
C ARG A 221 43.22 28.29 -13.98
N ASP A 222 43.87 28.01 -15.11
CA ASP A 222 43.62 28.69 -16.38
C ASP A 222 42.67 27.90 -17.31
N TYR A 223 42.09 26.80 -16.82
CA TYR A 223 41.25 25.94 -17.64
C TYR A 223 39.93 26.62 -18.01
N LYS A 224 39.73 26.85 -19.32
CA LYS A 224 38.44 27.30 -19.86
C LYS A 224 37.56 26.09 -20.17
N PRO A 225 36.38 25.96 -19.53
CA PRO A 225 35.51 24.80 -19.76
C PRO A 225 35.00 24.80 -21.19
N THR A 226 34.96 23.60 -21.78
CA THR A 226 34.34 23.42 -23.10
C THR A 226 32.85 23.71 -23.05
N LYS A 227 32.24 24.07 -24.20
CA LYS A 227 30.79 24.29 -24.30
C LYS A 227 29.98 23.12 -23.73
N ARG A 228 30.40 21.90 -24.02
CA ARG A 228 29.80 20.67 -23.47
C ARG A 228 29.85 20.62 -21.94
N ILE A 229 30.99 20.96 -21.32
CA ILE A 229 31.12 20.99 -19.86
C ILE A 229 30.21 22.08 -19.28
N THR A 230 30.13 23.24 -19.92
CA THR A 230 29.20 24.31 -19.49
C THR A 230 27.74 23.88 -19.60
N GLU A 231 27.37 23.09 -20.61
CA GLU A 231 26.02 22.53 -20.76
C GLU A 231 25.71 21.47 -19.70
N LEU A 232 26.66 20.57 -19.44
CA LEU A 232 26.52 19.54 -18.40
C LEU A 232 26.46 20.12 -16.99
N ALA A 233 27.12 21.27 -16.77
CA ALA A 233 27.09 21.98 -15.49
C ALA A 233 25.78 22.72 -15.24
N LYS A 234 24.96 22.98 -16.28
CA LYS A 234 23.62 23.54 -16.08
C LYS A 234 22.78 22.54 -15.31
N HIS A 235 22.04 23.00 -14.31
CA HIS A 235 21.12 22.12 -13.60
C HIS A 235 20.12 21.52 -14.59
N VAL A 236 19.79 20.25 -14.40
CA VAL A 236 18.71 19.63 -15.17
C VAL A 236 17.40 20.12 -14.55
N ILE A 237 16.78 21.14 -15.17
CA ILE A 237 15.41 21.54 -14.81
C ILE A 237 14.51 20.38 -15.22
N ARG A 238 14.15 19.53 -14.26
CA ARG A 238 13.06 18.59 -14.45
C ARG A 238 11.78 19.37 -14.20
N GLU A 239 10.85 19.32 -15.15
CA GLU A 239 9.48 19.77 -14.90
C GLU A 239 8.96 18.96 -13.71
N ASN A 240 8.87 19.61 -12.56
CA ASN A 240 8.45 18.97 -11.33
C ASN A 240 6.95 18.75 -11.41
N VAL A 241 6.54 17.62 -11.99
CA VAL A 241 5.13 17.19 -12.16
C VAL A 241 4.36 17.15 -10.82
N HIS A 242 5.06 17.22 -9.68
CA HIS A 242 4.50 17.13 -8.34
C HIS A 242 4.52 18.44 -7.55
N ILE A 243 5.09 19.53 -8.09
CA ILE A 243 4.93 20.85 -7.47
C ILE A 243 3.63 21.41 -8.04
N ASN A 244 2.58 21.44 -7.20
CA ASN A 244 1.42 22.25 -7.52
C ASN A 244 1.91 23.71 -7.60
N GLU A 245 1.91 24.29 -8.80
CA GLU A 245 2.32 25.68 -9.05
C GLU A 245 1.53 26.67 -8.18
N GLU A 246 0.32 26.27 -7.79
CA GLU A 246 -0.48 26.89 -6.76
C GLU A 246 -0.47 26.02 -5.49
N PRO A 247 0.44 26.27 -4.52
CA PRO A 247 0.36 25.58 -3.25
C PRO A 247 -1.00 25.86 -2.60
N GLN A 248 -1.69 24.80 -2.18
CA GLN A 248 -2.98 24.95 -1.52
C GLN A 248 -2.84 25.88 -0.31
N LYS A 249 -3.88 26.71 -0.08
CA LYS A 249 -3.92 27.63 1.05
C LYS A 249 -3.74 26.85 2.35
N ILE A 250 -2.61 27.08 3.01
CA ILE A 250 -2.31 26.48 4.31
C ILE A 250 -3.38 26.95 5.30
N ALA A 251 -3.90 26.03 6.12
CA ALA A 251 -4.88 26.40 7.13
C ALA A 251 -4.28 27.45 8.10
N PRO A 252 -5.01 28.51 8.47
CA PRO A 252 -4.50 29.60 9.31
C PRO A 252 -3.99 29.09 10.67
N ASN A 253 -4.59 28.03 11.21
CA ASN A 253 -4.15 27.40 12.46
C ASN A 253 -2.76 26.76 12.34
N ALA A 254 -2.38 26.27 11.16
CA ALA A 254 -1.06 25.69 10.95
C ALA A 254 0.03 26.77 10.88
N LEU A 255 -0.29 27.94 10.31
CA LEU A 255 0.61 29.11 10.26
C LEU A 255 0.91 29.67 11.67
N HIS A 256 -0.07 29.63 12.58
CA HIS A 256 0.06 30.16 13.93
C HIS A 256 0.34 29.09 15.00
N TYR A 257 0.62 27.85 14.60
CA TYR A 257 0.84 26.76 15.54
C TYR A 257 2.17 26.95 16.31
N LYS A 258 2.08 27.01 17.65
CA LYS A 258 3.26 27.01 18.54
C LYS A 258 3.62 25.57 18.90
N PRO A 259 4.80 25.05 18.49
CA PRO A 259 5.18 23.68 18.79
C PRO A 259 5.41 23.47 20.29
N SER A 260 5.01 22.30 20.79
CA SER A 260 5.23 21.90 22.19
C SER A 260 6.73 21.68 22.46
N ALA A 261 7.13 21.74 23.74
CA ALA A 261 8.51 21.52 24.16
C ALA A 261 9.07 20.19 23.61
N ARG A 262 8.29 19.10 23.71
CA ARG A 262 8.65 17.79 23.16
C ARG A 262 8.86 17.79 21.64
N ILE A 263 8.04 18.52 20.89
CA ILE A 263 8.22 18.64 19.43
C ILE A 263 9.52 19.37 19.12
N LYS A 264 9.89 20.39 19.91
CA LYS A 264 11.17 21.09 19.77
C LYS A 264 12.35 20.17 20.08
N GLU A 265 12.27 19.38 21.15
CA GLU A 265 13.30 18.38 21.50
C GLU A 265 13.47 17.33 20.39
N MET A 266 12.37 16.79 19.87
CA MET A 266 12.42 15.81 18.78
C MET A 266 12.88 16.40 17.45
N ALA A 267 12.67 17.70 17.22
CA ALA A 267 13.09 18.39 16.01
C ALA A 267 14.56 18.78 16.03
N GLN A 268 15.21 18.78 17.21
CA GLN A 268 16.66 18.92 17.25
C GLN A 268 17.30 17.73 16.55
N PRO A 269 18.30 17.96 15.66
CA PRO A 269 19.02 16.85 15.06
C PRO A 269 19.60 16.01 16.19
N ALA A 270 19.45 14.69 16.12
CA ALA A 270 20.05 13.80 17.09
C ALA A 270 21.54 14.14 17.17
N SER A 271 21.98 14.66 18.34
CA SER A 271 23.39 14.92 18.58
C SER A 271 24.12 13.63 18.25
N VAL A 272 25.04 13.69 17.28
CA VAL A 272 25.77 12.52 16.78
C VAL A 272 26.27 11.77 18.01
N HIS A 273 25.69 10.61 18.31
CA HIS A 273 26.05 9.85 19.49
C HIS A 273 27.54 9.53 19.33
N GLU A 274 28.36 9.78 20.34
CA GLU A 274 29.83 9.65 20.27
C GLU A 274 30.26 8.29 19.69
N ALA A 275 29.43 7.25 19.90
CA ALA A 275 29.59 5.91 19.32
C ALA A 275 29.61 5.85 17.77
N ASN A 276 29.08 6.88 17.09
CA ASN A 276 29.05 7.01 15.63
C ASN A 276 30.12 7.98 15.09
N MET A 277 30.90 8.63 15.95
CA MET A 277 32.00 9.50 15.52
C MET A 277 33.29 8.73 15.21
N VAL A 278 33.41 7.50 15.71
CA VAL A 278 34.52 6.61 15.38
C VAL A 278 34.15 5.86 14.08
N PRO A 279 34.94 5.99 13.00
CA PRO A 279 34.79 5.14 11.82
C PRO A 279 34.75 3.68 12.26
N ALA A 280 33.81 2.89 11.72
CA ALA A 280 33.61 1.49 12.12
C ALA A 280 34.91 0.64 12.07
N ASP A 281 35.88 1.07 11.26
CA ASP A 281 37.18 0.43 11.06
C ASP A 281 38.20 0.65 12.20
N ILE A 282 37.94 1.55 13.16
CA ILE A 282 38.85 1.87 14.29
C ILE A 282 38.31 1.32 15.63
N LYS A 283 37.25 0.52 15.61
CA LYS A 283 36.75 -0.12 16.84
C LYS A 283 37.73 -1.21 17.25
N GLU A 284 38.46 -0.98 18.35
CA GLU A 284 39.49 -1.92 18.86
C GLU A 284 38.96 -3.34 19.10
N GLU A 285 37.65 -3.49 19.35
CA GLU A 285 36.98 -4.79 19.46
C GLU A 285 35.65 -4.78 18.68
N PRO A 286 35.61 -5.26 17.42
CA PRO A 286 34.39 -5.23 16.60
C PRO A 286 33.25 -6.11 17.14
N PHE A 287 33.55 -7.07 18.02
CA PHE A 287 32.57 -7.97 18.65
C PHE A 287 32.20 -7.58 20.09
N ALA A 288 32.75 -6.47 20.62
CA ALA A 288 32.44 -6.05 21.97
C ALA A 288 30.97 -5.63 22.11
N ILE A 289 30.26 -6.31 23.00
CA ILE A 289 28.86 -6.00 23.33
C ILE A 289 28.85 -4.72 24.18
N SER A 290 28.02 -3.75 23.81
CA SER A 290 27.94 -2.50 24.58
C SER A 290 27.56 -2.78 26.06
N PRO A 291 28.14 -2.05 27.03
CA PRO A 291 27.87 -2.29 28.46
C PRO A 291 26.40 -2.07 28.82
N ASN A 292 25.68 -1.23 28.06
CA ASN A 292 24.24 -1.01 28.24
C ASN A 292 23.40 -2.20 27.76
N ALA A 293 23.84 -2.92 26.72
CA ALA A 293 23.16 -4.13 26.28
C ALA A 293 23.28 -5.24 27.34
N LEU A 294 24.44 -5.36 28.01
CA LEU A 294 24.64 -6.32 29.11
C LEU A 294 23.76 -6.02 30.34
N LYS A 295 23.48 -4.73 30.59
CA LYS A 295 22.65 -4.27 31.72
C LYS A 295 21.15 -4.22 31.40
N TYR A 296 20.77 -4.44 30.14
CA TYR A 296 19.39 -4.24 29.69
C TYR A 296 18.43 -5.27 30.29
N LYS A 297 17.34 -4.80 30.89
CA LYS A 297 16.23 -5.64 31.36
C LYS A 297 15.07 -5.55 30.36
N ALA A 298 14.62 -6.69 29.86
CA ALA A 298 13.50 -6.76 28.93
C ALA A 298 12.23 -6.10 29.53
N THR A 299 11.61 -5.22 28.74
CA THR A 299 10.35 -4.58 29.13
C THR A 299 9.21 -5.59 29.25
N ALA A 300 8.17 -5.26 30.03
CA ALA A 300 7.00 -6.14 30.22
C ALA A 300 6.39 -6.58 28.89
N ARG A 301 6.25 -5.66 27.93
CA ARG A 301 5.73 -5.95 26.59
C ARG A 301 6.59 -6.96 25.81
N ILE A 302 7.91 -6.89 25.93
CA ILE A 302 8.80 -7.86 25.27
C ILE A 302 8.62 -9.24 25.88
N LYS A 303 8.40 -9.33 27.19
CA LYS A 303 8.07 -10.60 27.86
C LYS A 303 6.73 -11.16 27.40
N GLU A 304 5.69 -10.35 27.33
CA GLU A 304 4.36 -10.74 26.81
C GLU A 304 4.43 -11.26 25.37
N LEU A 305 5.26 -10.64 24.52
CA LEU A 305 5.43 -11.07 23.13
C LEU A 305 6.29 -12.33 22.98
N ALA A 306 7.16 -12.59 23.95
CA ALA A 306 7.97 -13.79 23.99
C ALA A 306 7.18 -15.01 24.51
N GLU A 307 6.04 -14.80 25.17
CA GLU A 307 5.14 -15.88 25.56
C GLU A 307 4.57 -16.56 24.30
N PRO A 308 4.69 -17.89 24.17
CA PRO A 308 4.22 -18.60 22.99
C PRO A 308 2.71 -18.48 22.89
N LYS A 309 2.24 -18.03 21.73
CA LYS A 309 0.82 -17.89 21.47
C LYS A 309 0.24 -19.25 21.07
N GLU A 310 -0.60 -19.82 21.93
CA GLU A 310 -1.37 -21.01 21.60
C GLU A 310 -2.34 -20.70 20.46
N PHE A 311 -2.19 -21.41 19.33
CA PHE A 311 -3.07 -21.28 18.18
C PHE A 311 -3.93 -22.54 18.08
N GLU A 312 -5.22 -22.40 18.35
CA GLU A 312 -6.19 -23.47 18.08
C GLU A 312 -6.34 -23.62 16.57
N ASN A 313 -5.87 -24.76 16.03
CA ASN A 313 -5.97 -25.10 14.61
C ASN A 313 -7.43 -25.43 14.22
N ALA A 314 -8.29 -24.41 14.17
CA ALA A 314 -9.68 -24.54 13.73
C ALA A 314 -9.81 -24.93 12.24
N HIS A 315 -8.71 -25.02 11.50
CA HIS A 315 -8.69 -25.37 10.08
C HIS A 315 -8.62 -26.88 9.81
N ILE A 316 -8.23 -27.70 10.78
CA ILE A 316 -8.21 -29.15 10.63
C ILE A 316 -9.59 -29.64 11.07
N ARG A 317 -10.44 -30.01 10.11
CA ARG A 317 -11.69 -30.72 10.43
C ARG A 317 -11.31 -32.08 11.04
N GLU A 318 -11.98 -32.48 12.11
CA GLU A 318 -11.77 -33.78 12.77
C GLU A 318 -11.92 -34.96 11.79
N ASN A 319 -12.74 -34.80 10.75
CA ASN A 319 -12.87 -35.78 9.68
C ASN A 319 -12.66 -35.12 8.30
N PRO A 320 -11.51 -35.33 7.62
CA PRO A 320 -11.20 -34.67 6.35
C PRO A 320 -12.12 -35.12 5.20
N PHE A 321 -12.76 -36.28 5.32
CA PHE A 321 -13.67 -36.85 4.32
C PHE A 321 -15.15 -36.56 4.58
N ALA A 322 -15.48 -35.89 5.69
CA ALA A 322 -16.87 -35.55 5.99
C ALA A 322 -17.37 -34.44 5.05
N ILE A 323 -18.30 -34.81 4.18
CA ILE A 323 -19.02 -33.88 3.30
C ILE A 323 -20.06 -33.15 4.16
N SER A 324 -20.13 -31.82 4.04
CA SER A 324 -21.11 -31.04 4.78
C SER A 324 -22.55 -31.46 4.40
N PRO A 325 -23.51 -31.51 5.35
CA PRO A 325 -24.89 -31.91 5.06
C PRO A 325 -25.57 -30.98 4.05
N ALA A 326 -25.14 -29.71 3.96
CA ALA A 326 -25.60 -28.78 2.95
C ALA A 326 -25.18 -29.20 1.53
N ALA A 327 -23.99 -29.78 1.36
CA ALA A 327 -23.52 -30.26 0.07
C ALA A 327 -24.25 -31.55 -0.36
N LEU A 328 -24.63 -32.41 0.57
CA LEU A 328 -25.48 -33.59 0.28
C LEU A 328 -26.90 -33.19 -0.16
N LYS A 329 -27.42 -32.07 0.36
CA LYS A 329 -28.74 -31.52 0.00
C LYS A 329 -28.72 -30.62 -1.23
N ALA A 330 -27.54 -30.24 -1.72
CA ALA A 330 -27.41 -29.33 -2.85
C ALA A 330 -27.78 -30.05 -4.14
N THR A 331 -28.84 -29.60 -4.79
CA THR A 331 -29.23 -30.05 -6.12
C THR A 331 -28.60 -29.17 -7.20
N ALA A 332 -28.20 -29.77 -8.32
CA ALA A 332 -27.61 -29.03 -9.43
C ALA A 332 -28.64 -28.07 -10.05
N SER A 333 -28.20 -26.88 -10.46
CA SER A 333 -29.08 -25.92 -11.13
C SER A 333 -29.52 -26.46 -12.51
N PRO A 334 -30.72 -26.11 -12.99
CA PRO A 334 -31.27 -26.66 -14.25
C PRO A 334 -30.33 -26.41 -15.44
N ARG A 335 -29.66 -25.25 -15.48
CA ARG A 335 -28.66 -24.92 -16.49
C ARG A 335 -27.43 -25.83 -16.46
N LEU A 336 -26.97 -26.25 -15.29
CA LEU A 336 -25.84 -27.19 -15.19
C LEU A 336 -26.25 -28.58 -15.65
N ILE A 337 -27.50 -28.99 -15.40
CA ILE A 337 -28.06 -30.25 -15.89
C ILE A 337 -28.12 -30.23 -17.43
N GLU A 338 -28.55 -29.12 -18.02
CA GLU A 338 -28.58 -28.93 -19.48
C GLU A 338 -27.18 -28.95 -20.11
N LEU A 339 -26.21 -28.29 -19.47
CA LEU A 339 -24.83 -28.28 -19.94
C LEU A 339 -24.12 -29.62 -19.77
N ALA A 340 -24.54 -30.43 -18.80
CA ALA A 340 -24.03 -31.77 -18.56
C ALA A 340 -24.56 -32.79 -19.59
N LYS A 341 -25.58 -32.46 -20.37
CA LYS A 341 -26.00 -33.30 -21.50
C LYS A 341 -24.88 -33.31 -22.57
N PRO A 342 -24.41 -34.48 -23.01
CA PRO A 342 -23.39 -34.54 -24.05
C PRO A 342 -23.91 -33.89 -25.34
N LYS A 343 -23.05 -33.13 -26.02
CA LYS A 343 -23.37 -32.57 -27.32
C LYS A 343 -23.24 -33.66 -28.39
N GLY A 344 -24.26 -34.49 -28.53
CA GLY A 344 -24.36 -35.50 -29.59
C GLY A 344 -25.07 -36.77 -29.12
N GLY A 345 -26.35 -36.87 -29.49
CA GLY A 345 -27.20 -38.05 -29.44
C GLY A 345 -28.29 -37.85 -30.48
#